data_AF-A0A4R5TMU3-F1
#
_entry.id   AF-A0A4R5TMU3-F1
#
_cell.length_a   1.000
_cell.length_b   1.000
_cell.length_c   1.000
_cell.angle_alpha   90.00
_cell.angle_beta   90.00
_cell.angle_gamma   90.00
#
_symmetry.space_group_name_H-M   'P 1'
#
loop_
_entity.id
_entity.type
_entity.pdbx_description
1 polymer ?
#
loop_
_entity_poly.entity_id
_entity_poly.type
_entity_poly.pdbx_seq_one_letter_code
_entity_poly.pdbx_strand_id
1 'polypeptide(L)'
;MSKQFRLPKFWILALAQLALAVAIACIWFYFRTEAFLAGAPSGDLYANNWGFQLIAFVVVWLPGVLLITGILLAIEHQALKPYYLAQQTESARHAP
;
A
#
# COMPACT_ATOMS: atom_id res chain seq x y z
N MET A 1 3.02 31.16 18.43
CA MET A 1 1.80 30.55 17.87
C MET A 1 2.16 29.15 17.39
N SER A 2 2.15 28.16 18.29
CA SER A 2 2.46 26.78 17.93
C SER A 2 1.32 26.25 17.07
N LYS A 3 1.57 26.01 15.79
CA LYS A 3 0.64 25.29 14.93
C LYS A 3 0.44 23.92 15.56
N GLN A 4 -0.70 23.70 16.21
CA GLN A 4 -1.14 22.36 16.60
C GLN A 4 -1.26 21.56 15.30
N PHE A 5 -0.24 20.76 14.98
CA PHE A 5 -0.30 19.79 13.89
C PHE A 5 -1.34 18.75 14.27
N ARG A 6 -2.59 18.98 13.86
CA ARG A 6 -3.64 17.98 13.95
C ARG A 6 -3.28 16.87 12.97
N LEU A 7 -2.92 15.70 13.49
CA LEU A 7 -2.67 14.53 12.68
C LEU A 7 -3.93 14.24 11.83
N PRO A 8 -3.80 14.06 10.50
CA PRO A 8 -4.93 13.65 9.68
C PRO A 8 -5.46 12.29 10.15
N LYS A 9 -6.73 12.02 9.85
CA LYS A 9 -7.39 10.76 10.24
C LYS A 9 -6.61 9.58 9.66
N PHE A 10 -6.30 8.58 10.49
CA PHE A 10 -5.57 7.37 10.10
C PHE A 10 -6.06 6.78 8.77
N TRP A 11 -7.39 6.70 8.58
CA TRP A 11 -8.00 6.15 7.36
C TRP A 11 -7.63 6.89 6.07
N ILE A 12 -7.39 8.21 6.13
CA ILE A 12 -6.98 8.99 4.95
C ILE A 12 -5.53 8.64 4.59
N LEU A 13 -4.65 8.55 5.59
CA LEU A 13 -3.26 8.15 5.40
C LEU A 13 -3.17 6.70 4.92
N ALA A 14 -3.95 5.80 5.51
CA ALA A 14 -4.01 4.40 5.14
C ALA A 14 -4.47 4.21 3.70
N LEU A 15 -5.51 4.95 3.27
CA LEU A 15 -5.97 4.92 1.88
C LEU A 15 -4.92 5.46 0.92
N ALA A 16 -4.25 6.57 1.27
CA ALA A 16 -3.18 7.14 0.46
C ALA A 16 -1.99 6.17 0.32
N GLN A 17 -1.59 5.51 1.40
CA GLN A 17 -0.53 4.51 1.42
C GLN A 17 -0.90 3.28 0.58
N LEU A 18 -2.13 2.81 0.67
CA LEU A 18 -2.63 1.70 -0.13
C LEU A 18 -2.64 2.06 -1.63
N ALA A 19 -3.15 3.23 -1.99
CA ALA A 19 -3.16 3.72 -3.36
C ALA A 19 -1.75 3.86 -3.93
N LEU A 20 -0.83 4.40 -3.13
CA LEU A 20 0.58 4.54 -3.51
C LEU A 20 1.25 3.18 -3.71
N ALA A 21 1.02 2.23 -2.81
CA ALA A 21 1.56 0.87 -2.92
C ALA A 21 1.07 0.17 -4.19
N VAL A 22 -0.22 0.29 -4.52
CA VAL A 22 -0.78 -0.26 -5.76
C VAL A 22 -0.19 0.42 -6.99
N ALA A 23 -0.06 1.76 -7.00
CA ALA A 23 0.54 2.49 -8.12
C ALA A 23 1.99 2.06 -8.38
N ILE A 24 2.81 1.96 -7.33
CA ILE A 24 4.19 1.49 -7.43
C ILE A 24 4.24 0.04 -7.93
N ALA A 25 3.36 -0.83 -7.42
CA ALA A 25 3.29 -2.22 -7.87
C ALA A 25 2.94 -2.33 -9.37
N CYS A 26 1.99 -1.52 -9.85
CA CYS A 26 1.63 -1.46 -11.28
C CYS A 26 2.80 -0.96 -12.15
N ILE A 27 3.51 0.08 -11.70
CA ILE A 27 4.69 0.61 -12.40
C ILE A 27 5.78 -0.46 -12.48
N TRP A 28 6.09 -1.10 -11.35
CA TRP A 28 7.06 -2.20 -11.30
C TRP A 28 6.65 -3.35 -12.22
N PHE A 29 5.38 -3.76 -12.18
CA PHE A 29 4.84 -4.82 -13.02
C PHE A 29 5.03 -4.52 -14.51
N TYR A 30 4.72 -3.30 -14.94
CA TYR A 30 4.87 -2.90 -16.33
C TYR A 30 6.32 -3.04 -16.81
N PHE A 31 7.28 -2.41 -16.11
CA PHE A 31 8.69 -2.47 -16.50
C PHE A 31 9.28 -3.87 -16.41
N ARG A 32 8.92 -4.64 -15.38
CA ARG A 32 9.35 -6.02 -15.20
C ARG A 32 8.82 -6.91 -16.32
N THR A 33 7.58 -6.70 -16.75
CA THR A 33 6.95 -7.51 -17.81
C THR A 33 7.52 -7.17 -19.18
N GLU A 34 7.67 -5.88 -19.51
CA GLU A 34 8.36 -5.45 -20.73
C GLU A 34 9.77 -6.06 -20.82
N ALA A 35 10.56 -5.96 -19.75
CA ALA A 35 11.91 -6.52 -19.72
C ALA A 35 11.92 -8.05 -19.84
N PHE A 36 10.97 -8.75 -19.22
CA PHE A 36 10.85 -10.21 -19.30
C PHE A 36 10.51 -10.68 -20.72
N LEU A 37 9.54 -10.02 -21.37
CA LEU A 37 9.07 -10.39 -22.71
C LEU A 37 10.05 -9.98 -23.83
N ALA A 38 10.88 -8.97 -23.60
CA ALA A 38 11.97 -8.60 -24.50
C ALA A 38 13.16 -9.58 -24.46
N GLY A 39 13.23 -10.42 -23.41
CA GLY A 39 14.26 -11.43 -23.24
C GLY A 39 14.07 -12.63 -24.16
N ALA A 40 15.07 -13.54 -24.16
CA ALA A 40 14.92 -14.82 -24.83
C ALA A 40 13.71 -15.58 -24.24
N PRO A 41 12.87 -16.21 -25.07
CA PRO A 41 11.72 -16.95 -24.58
C PRO A 41 12.13 -17.98 -23.54
N SER A 42 11.49 -17.91 -22.36
CA SER A 42 11.59 -18.98 -21.38
C SER A 42 11.10 -20.29 -21.99
N GLY A 43 11.64 -21.43 -21.54
CA GLY A 43 11.22 -22.75 -22.03
C GLY A 43 9.72 -23.04 -21.87
N ASP A 44 9.04 -22.31 -20.97
CA ASP A 44 7.59 -22.23 -20.94
C ASP A 44 7.07 -21.07 -21.81
N LEU A 45 6.56 -21.42 -23.00
CA LEU A 45 5.97 -20.47 -23.94
C LEU A 45 4.65 -19.86 -23.43
N TYR A 46 3.95 -20.51 -22.49
CA TYR A 46 2.72 -19.96 -21.90
C TYR A 46 3.00 -18.77 -20.99
N ALA A 47 4.19 -18.70 -20.40
CA ALA A 47 4.59 -17.56 -19.59
C ALA A 47 5.00 -16.34 -20.42
N ASN A 48 5.33 -16.53 -21.71
CA ASN A 48 5.89 -15.49 -22.56
C ASN A 48 4.84 -14.66 -23.30
N ASN A 49 3.77 -14.27 -22.60
CA ASN A 49 2.76 -13.35 -23.11
C ASN A 49 2.23 -12.44 -22.00
N TRP A 50 1.73 -11.27 -22.41
CA TRP A 50 1.19 -10.26 -21.51
C TRP A 50 0.01 -10.75 -20.66
N GLY A 51 -0.87 -11.59 -21.22
CA GLY A 51 -2.05 -12.09 -20.51
C GLY A 51 -1.67 -12.94 -19.29
N PHE A 52 -0.74 -13.87 -19.46
CA PHE A 52 -0.24 -14.69 -18.36
C PHE A 52 0.46 -13.84 -17.30
N GLN A 53 1.30 -12.89 -17.71
CA GLN A 53 2.01 -12.00 -16.78
C GLN A 53 1.02 -11.15 -15.97
N LEU A 54 -0.05 -10.65 -16.60
CA LEU A 54 -1.11 -9.91 -15.93
C LEU A 54 -1.87 -10.78 -14.91
N ILE A 55 -2.23 -12.01 -15.28
CA ILE A 55 -2.89 -12.96 -14.36
C ILE A 55 -1.98 -13.26 -13.17
N ALA A 56 -0.70 -13.56 -13.42
CA ALA A 56 0.28 -13.80 -12.37
C ALA A 56 0.44 -12.58 -11.45
N PHE A 57 0.42 -11.36 -12.01
CA PHE A 57 0.43 -10.13 -11.22
C PHE A 57 -0.80 -10.03 -10.32
N VAL A 58 -2.01 -10.17 -10.86
CA VAL A 58 -3.26 -10.02 -10.11
C VAL A 58 -3.45 -11.12 -9.07
N VAL A 59 -3.05 -12.35 -9.35
CA VAL A 59 -3.30 -13.51 -8.48
C VAL A 59 -2.19 -13.72 -7.43
N VAL A 60 -0.95 -13.35 -7.74
CA VAL A 60 0.21 -13.63 -6.87
C VAL A 60 0.82 -12.36 -6.30
N TRP A 61 1.22 -11.43 -7.18
CA TRP A 61 2.01 -10.27 -6.76
C TRP A 61 1.18 -9.20 -6.05
N LEU A 62 0.03 -8.83 -6.62
CA LEU A 62 -0.84 -7.80 -6.06
C LEU A 62 -1.36 -8.21 -4.66
N PRO A 63 -1.83 -9.44 -4.41
CA PRO A 63 -2.20 -9.88 -3.06
C PRO A 63 -1.02 -9.85 -2.09
N GLY A 64 0.19 -10.20 -2.55
CA GLY A 64 1.41 -10.10 -1.74
C GLY A 64 1.70 -8.65 -1.32
N VAL A 65 1.63 -7.70 -2.25
CA VAL A 65 1.79 -6.27 -1.96
C VAL A 65 0.73 -5.80 -0.96
N LEU A 66 -0.55 -6.13 -1.20
CA LEU A 66 -1.64 -5.74 -0.32
C LEU A 66 -1.51 -6.34 1.08
N LEU A 67 -1.05 -7.59 1.19
CA LEU A 67 -0.79 -8.24 2.48
C LEU A 67 0.31 -7.51 3.25
N ILE A 68 1.45 -7.24 2.60
CA ILE A 68 2.58 -6.53 3.22
C ILE A 68 2.15 -5.12 3.65
N THR A 69 1.48 -4.37 2.78
CA THR A 69 0.95 -3.04 3.10
C THR A 69 -0.08 -3.11 4.22
N GLY A 70 -0.94 -4.12 4.24
CA GLY A 70 -1.92 -4.34 5.31
C GLY A 70 -1.28 -4.61 6.67
N ILE A 71 -0.20 -5.40 6.71
CA ILE A 71 0.58 -5.64 7.93
C ILE A 71 1.21 -4.33 8.43
N LEU A 72 1.81 -3.54 7.54
CA LEU A 72 2.38 -2.23 7.90
C LEU A 72 1.31 -1.30 8.48
N LEU A 73 0.14 -1.22 7.83
CA LEU A 73 -0.98 -0.42 8.32
C LEU A 73 -1.49 -0.90 9.67
N ALA A 74 -1.51 -2.21 9.93
CA ALA A 74 -1.88 -2.75 11.24
C ALA A 74 -0.89 -2.32 12.34
N ILE A 75 0.41 -2.34 12.04
CA ILE A 75 1.46 -1.86 12.96
C ILE A 75 1.30 -0.36 13.21
N GLU A 76 1.14 0.44 12.15
CA GLU A 76 0.92 1.89 12.25
C GLU A 76 -0.32 2.22 13.06
N HIS A 77 -1.42 1.50 12.84
CA HIS A 77 -2.64 1.67 13.63
C HIS A 77 -2.37 1.41 15.11
N GLN A 78 -1.68 0.32 15.45
CA GLN A 78 -1.38 0.00 16.85
C GLN A 78 -0.48 1.06 17.49
N ALA A 79 0.51 1.56 16.76
CA ALA A 79 1.42 2.62 17.22
C ALA A 79 0.73 3.97 17.41
N LEU A 80 -0.23 4.32 16.54
CA LEU A 80 -0.95 5.60 16.58
C LEU A 80 -2.14 5.60 17.54
N LYS A 81 -2.66 4.43 17.92
CA LYS A 81 -3.77 4.28 18.88
C LYS A 81 -3.59 5.12 20.17
N PRO A 82 -2.46 5.06 20.91
CA PRO A 82 -2.28 5.86 22.12
C PRO A 82 -2.33 7.38 21.86
N TYR A 83 -1.76 7.84 20.74
CA TYR A 83 -1.78 9.26 20.37
C TYR A 83 -3.19 9.77 20.11
N TYR A 84 -4.00 9.01 19.39
CA TYR A 84 -5.40 9.39 19.14
C TYR A 84 -6.25 9.39 20.41
N LEU A 85 -6.03 8.45 21.34
CA LEU A 85 -6.71 8.41 22.64
C LEU A 85 -6.33 9.63 23.51
N ALA A 86 -5.05 10.02 23.53
CA ALA A 86 -4.60 11.20 24.26
C ALA A 86 -5.26 12.48 23.70
N GLN A 87 -5.29 12.62 22.37
CA GLN A 87 -5.89 13.78 21.70
C GLN A 87 -7.42 13.88 21.92
N GLN A 88 -8.13 12.75 21.97
CA GLN A 88 -9.56 12.71 22.30
C GLN A 88 -9.82 13.14 23.74
N THR A 89 -8.98 12.69 24.69
CA THR A 89 -9.10 13.05 26.11
C THR A 89 -8.85 14.54 26.32
N GLU A 90 -7.85 15.10 25.66
CA GLU A 90 -7.53 16.53 25.73
C GLU A 90 -8.64 17.38 25.08
N SER A 91 -9.18 16.94 23.95
CA SER A 91 -10.34 17.60 23.32
C SER A 91 -11.59 17.55 24.22
N ALA A 92 -11.82 16.46 24.94
CA ALA A 92 -12.94 16.31 25.86
C ALA A 92 -12.80 17.17 27.12
N ARG A 93 -11.59 17.41 27.63
CA ARG A 93 -11.34 18.33 28.76
C ARG A 93 -11.56 19.81 28.41
N HIS A 94 -11.51 20.15 27.13
CA HIS A 94 -11.74 21.51 26.64
C HIS A 94 -13.10 21.70 25.97
N ALA A 95 -13.99 20.70 26.06
CA ALA A 95 -15.39 20.85 25.68
C ALA A 95 -16.13 21.62 26.81
N PRO A 96 -16.84 22.71 26.49
CA PRO A 96 -17.55 23.55 27.46
C PRO A 96 -18.73 22.84 28.12
#